data_AF-A0A507E0W7-F1
#
_entry.id   AF-A0A507E0W7-F1
#
_cell.length_a   1.000
_cell.length_b   1.000
_cell.length_c   1.000
_cell.angle_alpha   90.00
_cell.angle_beta   90.00
_cell.angle_gamma   90.00
#
_symmetry.space_group_name_H-M   'P 1'
#
loop_
_entity.id
_entity.type
_entity.pdbx_description
1 polymer ?
#
loop_
_entity_poly.entity_id
_entity_poly.type
_entity_poly.pdbx_seq_one_letter_code
_entity_poly.pdbx_strand_id
1 'polypeptide(L)'
;MKPAAWNYYSSGSDDEISLRENSNAYARVWLIPRVLVDVSRIDFSTTILGHPSSAPFYMTATALGRLGHPDGELALTRAAGNHGVIHMLPSLSSCSLDEMTGARCEGQTQFLQLYVNRDRETTRRMIKQAEEKGCKALFITADAPPVAKRVRSKHRRSSGSVKITGRPPLERQCKDYRKAAARAAVQRLQEGHTLCQSTRSQCWGQK
;
A
#
# COMPACT_ATOMS: atom_id res chain seq x y z
N MET A 1 7.74 21.77 7.73
CA MET A 1 6.80 21.08 6.79
C MET A 1 5.71 22.06 6.37
N LYS A 2 5.31 22.09 5.08
CA LYS A 2 4.26 23.01 4.61
C LYS A 2 2.89 22.60 5.17
N PRO A 3 1.97 23.54 5.48
CA PRO A 3 0.64 23.20 6.01
C PRO A 3 -0.19 22.26 5.12
N ALA A 4 0.00 22.30 3.79
CA ALA A 4 -0.66 21.37 2.87
C ALA A 4 -0.14 19.92 2.98
N ALA A 5 1.16 19.76 3.23
CA ALA A 5 1.78 18.46 3.44
C ALA A 5 1.35 17.87 4.79
N TRP A 6 1.30 18.70 5.84
CA TRP A 6 0.76 18.29 7.13
C TRP A 6 -0.67 17.76 7.00
N ASN A 7 -1.57 18.52 6.37
CA ASN A 7 -2.94 18.09 6.14
C ASN A 7 -3.04 16.80 5.30
N TYR A 8 -2.10 16.56 4.39
CA TYR A 8 -2.09 15.32 3.60
C TYR A 8 -1.78 14.10 4.46
N TYR A 9 -0.81 14.19 5.37
CA TYR A 9 -0.39 13.08 6.23
C TYR A 9 -1.30 12.90 7.45
N SER A 10 -1.82 13.98 8.02
CA SER A 10 -2.57 13.94 9.28
C SER A 10 -4.07 13.70 9.10
N SER A 11 -4.58 13.58 7.86
CA SER A 11 -6.02 13.49 7.60
C SER A 11 -6.49 12.09 7.21
N GLY A 12 -7.72 11.79 7.63
CA GLY A 12 -8.46 10.59 7.26
C GLY A 12 -9.52 10.86 6.19
N SER A 13 -10.38 9.88 5.98
CA SER A 13 -11.55 9.97 5.09
C SER A 13 -12.75 10.55 5.85
N ASP A 14 -13.56 11.35 5.14
CA ASP A 14 -14.80 11.97 5.63
C ASP A 14 -14.62 12.61 7.03
N ASP A 15 -15.39 12.18 8.03
CA ASP A 15 -15.37 12.73 9.40
C ASP A 15 -14.28 12.13 10.30
N GLU A 16 -13.37 11.34 9.70
CA GLU A 16 -12.20 10.72 10.35
C GLU A 16 -12.57 9.80 11.52
N ILE A 17 -13.81 9.28 11.56
CA ILE A 17 -14.29 8.37 12.61
C ILE A 17 -13.38 7.13 12.67
N SER A 18 -13.14 6.47 11.54
CA SER A 18 -12.27 5.29 11.49
C SER A 18 -10.83 5.59 11.89
N LEU A 19 -10.33 6.80 11.62
CA LEU A 19 -8.99 7.21 12.03
C LEU A 19 -8.90 7.28 13.58
N ARG A 20 -9.91 7.88 14.23
CA ARG A 20 -9.98 7.91 15.70
C ARG A 20 -10.16 6.51 16.28
N GLU A 21 -11.01 5.69 15.67
CA GLU A 21 -11.27 4.33 16.15
C GLU A 21 -10.06 3.42 16.06
N ASN A 22 -9.18 3.61 15.08
CA ASN A 22 -7.90 2.88 15.00
C ASN A 22 -7.03 3.12 16.25
N SER A 23 -6.99 4.35 16.76
CA SER A 23 -6.27 4.66 18.01
C SER A 23 -7.02 4.13 19.23
N ASN A 24 -8.34 4.34 19.31
CA ASN A 24 -9.17 3.86 20.42
C ASN A 24 -9.14 2.32 20.54
N ALA A 25 -8.87 1.60 19.45
CA ALA A 25 -8.78 0.15 19.45
C ALA A 25 -7.74 -0.40 20.42
N TYR A 26 -6.59 0.27 20.55
CA TYR A 26 -5.54 -0.17 21.46
C TYR A 26 -5.92 -0.02 22.93
N ALA A 27 -6.81 0.93 23.27
CA ALA A 27 -7.29 1.11 24.64
C ALA A 27 -8.20 -0.04 25.12
N ARG A 28 -8.69 -0.87 24.19
CA ARG A 28 -9.49 -2.07 24.48
C ARG A 28 -8.64 -3.31 24.79
N VAL A 29 -7.31 -3.22 24.63
CA VAL A 29 -6.38 -4.32 24.88
C VAL A 29 -5.53 -3.98 26.09
N TRP A 30 -5.60 -4.82 27.12
CA TRP A 30 -4.78 -4.68 28.32
C TRP A 30 -3.62 -5.66 28.32
N LEU A 31 -2.42 -5.16 28.63
CA LEU A 31 -1.25 -6.00 28.87
C LEU A 31 -1.28 -6.48 30.33
N ILE A 32 -1.17 -7.78 30.54
CA ILE A 32 -1.08 -8.37 31.89
C ILE A 32 0.39 -8.31 32.32
N PRO A 33 0.74 -7.52 33.35
CA PRO A 33 2.11 -7.47 33.84
C PRO A 33 2.49 -8.83 34.44
N ARG A 34 3.68 -9.33 34.08
CA ARG A 34 4.25 -10.53 34.71
C ARG A 34 5.36 -10.09 35.67
N VAL A 35 5.26 -10.53 36.93
CA VAL A 35 6.24 -10.22 37.98
C VAL A 35 7.30 -11.32 38.08
N LEU A 36 8.49 -10.97 38.56
CA LEU A 36 9.63 -11.90 38.75
C LEU A 36 10.10 -12.60 37.46
N VAL A 37 9.98 -11.93 36.30
CA VAL A 37 10.53 -12.39 35.03
C VAL A 37 11.88 -11.69 34.81
N ASP A 38 12.93 -12.47 34.55
CA ASP A 38 14.22 -11.89 34.14
C ASP A 38 14.08 -11.25 32.75
N VAL A 39 14.31 -9.94 32.70
CA VAL A 39 14.27 -9.11 31.49
C VAL A 39 15.61 -8.41 31.23
N SER A 40 16.69 -8.91 31.85
CA SER A 40 18.04 -8.36 31.70
C SER A 40 18.53 -8.32 30.25
N ARG A 41 18.01 -9.22 29.39
CA ARG A 41 18.25 -9.25 27.95
C ARG A 41 16.94 -9.45 27.21
N ILE A 42 16.59 -8.49 26.35
CA ILE A 42 15.41 -8.56 25.49
C ILE A 42 15.89 -8.53 24.05
N ASP A 43 15.47 -9.52 23.27
CA ASP A 43 15.70 -9.56 21.84
C ASP A 43 14.40 -9.25 21.10
N PHE A 44 14.44 -8.23 20.25
CA PHE A 44 13.32 -7.84 19.37
C PHE A 44 13.45 -8.45 17.97
N SER A 45 14.56 -9.14 17.69
CA SER A 45 14.83 -9.71 16.38
C SER A 45 13.78 -10.75 16.02
N THR A 46 13.43 -10.79 14.74
CA THR A 46 12.44 -11.72 14.22
C THR A 46 12.63 -11.92 12.72
N THR A 47 11.73 -12.69 12.11
CA THR A 47 11.66 -12.81 10.66
C THR A 47 10.29 -12.36 10.14
N ILE A 48 10.28 -11.68 9.00
CA ILE A 48 9.06 -11.26 8.29
C ILE A 48 9.14 -11.84 6.88
N LEU A 49 8.19 -12.72 6.53
CA LEU A 49 8.18 -13.47 5.27
C LEU A 49 9.49 -14.24 5.00
N GLY A 50 10.13 -14.77 6.06
CA GLY A 50 11.39 -15.51 5.97
C GLY A 50 12.65 -14.65 5.90
N HIS A 51 12.52 -13.32 5.97
CA HIS A 51 13.66 -12.40 5.99
C HIS A 51 13.93 -11.85 7.38
N PRO A 52 15.20 -11.71 7.80
CA PRO A 52 15.56 -11.17 9.11
C PRO A 52 15.14 -9.71 9.25
N SER A 53 14.65 -9.35 10.43
CA SER A 53 14.34 -7.99 10.86
C SER A 53 14.78 -7.81 12.31
N SER A 54 15.40 -6.68 12.63
CA SER A 54 15.85 -6.37 13.99
C SER A 54 14.70 -6.14 14.98
N ALA A 55 13.49 -5.91 14.47
CA ALA A 55 12.31 -5.61 15.25
C ALA A 55 11.05 -6.21 14.59
N PRO A 56 9.95 -6.46 15.36
CA PRO A 56 8.71 -7.06 14.86
C PRO A 56 7.81 -6.07 14.12
N PHE A 57 8.41 -5.12 13.41
CA PHE A 57 7.74 -4.16 12.56
C PHE A 57 8.61 -3.85 11.34
N TYR A 58 7.98 -3.28 10.31
CA TYR A 58 8.65 -2.85 9.08
C TYR A 58 8.20 -1.43 8.72
N MET A 59 8.99 -0.73 7.93
CA MET A 59 8.59 0.56 7.38
C MET A 59 7.64 0.33 6.21
N THR A 60 6.38 0.70 6.39
CA THR A 60 5.34 0.51 5.37
C THR A 60 5.43 1.53 4.24
N ALA A 61 4.84 1.17 3.10
CA ALA A 61 4.88 1.95 1.87
C ALA A 61 4.16 3.29 2.04
N THR A 62 4.97 4.35 2.17
CA THR A 62 4.48 5.72 2.36
C THR A 62 4.73 6.55 1.12
N ALA A 63 3.70 6.74 0.31
CA ALA A 63 3.76 7.55 -0.91
C ALA A 63 3.93 9.05 -0.62
N LEU A 64 4.47 9.78 -1.59
CA LEU A 64 4.66 11.23 -1.58
C LEU A 64 5.56 11.75 -0.45
N GLY A 65 6.63 11.02 -0.11
CA GLY A 65 7.58 11.39 0.96
C GLY A 65 8.20 12.78 0.80
N ARG A 66 8.39 13.27 -0.43
CA ARG A 66 8.96 14.60 -0.69
C ARG A 66 8.09 15.78 -0.23
N LEU A 67 6.82 15.53 0.12
CA LEU A 67 5.97 16.55 0.75
C LEU A 67 6.43 16.87 2.19
N GLY A 68 6.95 15.87 2.90
CA GLY A 68 7.42 15.99 4.28
C GLY A 68 8.87 16.47 4.40
N HIS A 69 9.76 15.90 3.59
CA HIS A 69 11.20 16.13 3.64
C HIS A 69 11.81 16.07 2.23
N PRO A 70 12.83 16.89 1.87
CA PRO A 70 13.44 16.88 0.54
C PRO A 70 13.93 15.51 0.07
N ASP A 71 14.51 14.71 0.98
CA ASP A 71 14.99 13.35 0.66
C ASP A 71 13.86 12.33 0.40
N GLY A 72 12.63 12.66 0.79
CA GLY A 72 11.45 11.81 0.63
C GLY A 72 11.65 10.37 1.10
N GLU A 73 11.33 9.42 0.23
CA GLU A 73 11.38 7.99 0.51
C GLU A 73 12.82 7.45 0.68
N LEU A 74 13.85 8.20 0.24
CA LEU A 74 15.25 7.79 0.42
C LEU A 74 15.66 7.83 1.89
N ALA A 75 15.14 8.81 2.64
CA ALA A 75 15.35 8.89 4.08
C ALA A 75 14.78 7.66 4.80
N LEU A 76 13.60 7.19 4.39
CA LEU A 76 12.98 5.99 4.93
C LEU A 76 13.80 4.74 4.58
N THR A 77 14.29 4.61 3.35
CA THR A 77 15.17 3.50 2.99
C THR A 77 16.44 3.48 3.85
N ARG A 78 17.13 4.61 3.97
CA ARG A 78 18.37 4.68 4.76
C ARG A 78 18.11 4.40 6.24
N ALA A 79 17.04 4.97 6.79
CA ALA A 79 16.66 4.73 8.18
C ALA A 79 16.33 3.25 8.44
N ALA A 80 15.57 2.62 7.55
CA ALA A 80 15.27 1.20 7.64
C ALA A 80 16.54 0.34 7.58
N GLY A 81 17.47 0.66 6.69
CA GLY A 81 18.74 -0.03 6.56
C GLY A 81 19.61 0.11 7.82
N ASN A 82 19.74 1.34 8.33
CA ASN A 82 20.51 1.64 9.54
C ASN A 82 19.96 0.93 10.79
N HIS A 83 18.64 0.76 10.87
CA HIS A 83 17.99 0.09 11.98
C HIS A 83 17.79 -1.41 11.75
N GLY A 84 18.16 -1.96 10.58
CA GLY A 84 18.00 -3.37 10.27
C GLY A 84 16.54 -3.84 10.15
N VAL A 85 15.61 -2.92 9.85
CA VAL A 85 14.20 -3.24 9.60
C VAL A 85 13.91 -3.25 8.10
N ILE A 86 12.89 -4.02 7.71
CA ILE A 86 12.49 -4.10 6.31
C ILE A 86 11.81 -2.80 5.87
N HIS A 87 12.10 -2.35 4.64
CA HIS A 87 11.39 -1.23 4.01
C HIS A 87 10.53 -1.72 2.84
N MET A 88 9.24 -1.39 2.89
CA MET A 88 8.33 -1.60 1.77
C MET A 88 8.26 -0.34 0.89
N LEU A 89 8.70 -0.46 -0.35
CA LEU A 89 8.77 0.63 -1.31
C LEU A 89 7.39 0.88 -1.95
N PRO A 90 6.88 2.13 -1.94
CA PRO A 90 5.61 2.46 -2.59
C PRO A 90 5.74 2.55 -4.11
N SER A 91 4.78 1.98 -4.86
CA SER A 91 4.71 2.17 -6.33
C SER A 91 4.34 3.59 -6.75
N LEU A 92 3.77 4.39 -5.84
CA LEU A 92 3.43 5.81 -6.02
C LEU A 92 4.40 6.72 -5.23
N SER A 93 5.69 6.41 -5.28
CA SER A 93 6.78 7.17 -4.66
C SER A 93 7.07 8.48 -5.41
N SER A 94 7.67 9.43 -4.69
CA SER A 94 8.24 10.66 -5.25
C SER A 94 9.62 10.42 -5.87
N CYS A 95 10.36 9.47 -5.31
CA CYS A 95 11.64 8.99 -5.81
C CYS A 95 11.41 7.79 -6.75
N SER A 96 12.30 7.60 -7.72
CA SER A 96 12.24 6.43 -8.60
C SER A 96 12.60 5.15 -7.83
N LEU A 97 12.18 4.00 -8.38
CA LEU A 97 12.56 2.70 -7.81
C LEU A 97 14.08 2.54 -7.79
N ASP A 98 14.79 3.00 -8.84
CA ASP A 98 16.27 2.99 -8.91
C ASP A 98 16.91 3.77 -7.77
N GLU A 99 16.46 5.00 -7.52
CA GLU A 99 16.99 5.83 -6.44
C GLU A 99 16.75 5.16 -5.07
N MET A 100 15.57 4.60 -4.84
CA MET A 100 15.23 3.94 -3.58
C MET A 100 16.02 2.65 -3.35
N THR A 101 16.23 1.84 -4.40
CA THR A 101 17.03 0.61 -4.29
C THR A 101 18.52 0.93 -4.23
N GLY A 102 18.98 2.01 -4.86
CA GLY A 102 20.36 2.47 -4.80
C GLY A 102 20.72 3.09 -3.44
N ALA A 103 19.75 3.66 -2.73
CA ALA A 103 19.95 4.19 -1.38
C ALA A 103 19.93 3.13 -0.27
N ARG A 104 19.81 1.84 -0.61
CA ARG A 104 19.77 0.73 0.36
C ARG A 104 21.12 0.54 1.05
N CYS A 105 21.09 0.16 2.33
CA CYS A 105 22.26 -0.34 3.02
C CYS A 105 22.60 -1.76 2.54
N GLU A 106 23.84 -2.18 2.74
CA GLU A 106 24.26 -3.55 2.43
C GLU A 106 23.44 -4.58 3.23
N GLY A 107 22.98 -5.64 2.59
CA GLY A 107 22.13 -6.66 3.22
C GLY A 107 20.69 -6.23 3.54
N GLN A 108 20.30 -4.98 3.27
CA GLN A 108 18.95 -4.50 3.56
C GLN A 108 17.90 -5.23 2.72
N THR A 109 16.87 -5.76 3.38
CA THR A 109 15.71 -6.36 2.72
C THR A 109 14.68 -5.29 2.38
N GLN A 110 14.20 -5.31 1.14
CA GLN A 110 13.17 -4.41 0.64
C GLN A 110 12.02 -5.20 0.02
N PHE A 111 10.79 -4.75 0.26
CA PHE A 111 9.57 -5.25 -0.37
C PHE A 111 9.00 -4.21 -1.33
N LEU A 112 8.19 -4.62 -2.29
CA LEU A 112 7.49 -3.70 -3.20
C LEU A 112 6.00 -3.69 -2.89
N GLN A 113 5.42 -2.50 -2.68
CA GLN A 113 3.98 -2.29 -2.72
C GLN A 113 3.55 -1.99 -4.16
N LEU A 114 2.52 -2.68 -4.64
CA LEU A 114 2.00 -2.57 -6.00
C LEU A 114 0.52 -2.19 -6.01
N TYR A 115 0.22 -1.05 -6.64
CA TYR A 115 -1.09 -0.78 -7.20
C TYR A 115 -1.17 -1.37 -8.61
N VAL A 116 -2.07 -2.34 -8.82
CA VAL A 116 -2.25 -2.98 -10.13
C VAL A 116 -2.81 -1.96 -11.10
N ASN A 117 -2.09 -1.68 -12.19
CA ASN A 117 -2.58 -0.80 -13.25
C ASN A 117 -3.53 -1.55 -14.19
N ARG A 118 -4.44 -0.82 -14.84
CA ARG A 118 -5.34 -1.39 -15.86
C ARG A 118 -4.56 -2.04 -17.00
N ASP A 119 -3.45 -1.41 -17.41
CA ASP A 119 -2.49 -2.02 -18.31
C ASP A 119 -1.62 -3.03 -17.54
N ARG A 120 -1.82 -4.32 -17.86
CA ARG A 120 -1.09 -5.43 -17.25
C ARG A 120 0.36 -5.47 -17.69
N GLU A 121 0.70 -4.97 -18.87
CA GLU A 121 2.10 -4.95 -19.34
C GLU A 121 2.94 -3.96 -18.54
N THR A 122 2.39 -2.80 -18.20
CA THR A 122 3.06 -1.86 -17.29
C THR A 122 3.26 -2.47 -15.90
N THR A 123 2.26 -3.18 -15.37
CA THR A 123 2.37 -3.89 -14.09
C THR A 123 3.45 -4.97 -14.14
N ARG A 124 3.49 -5.77 -15.22
CA ARG A 124 4.48 -6.82 -15.44
C ARG A 124 5.91 -6.26 -15.50
N ARG A 125 6.10 -5.12 -16.18
CA ARG A 125 7.41 -4.43 -16.25
C ARG A 125 7.86 -3.95 -14.88
N MET A 126 6.97 -3.38 -14.07
CA MET A 126 7.30 -2.94 -12.71
C MET A 126 7.72 -4.09 -11.80
N ILE A 127 7.02 -5.22 -11.87
CA ILE A 127 7.36 -6.42 -11.09
C ILE A 127 8.75 -6.93 -11.48
N LYS A 128 9.01 -7.10 -12.80
CA LYS A 128 10.32 -7.53 -13.29
C LYS A 128 11.45 -6.62 -12.82
N GLN A 129 11.28 -5.31 -12.93
CA GLN A 129 12.27 -4.34 -12.47
C GLN A 129 12.52 -4.45 -10.95
N ALA A 130 11.49 -4.71 -10.16
CA ALA A 130 11.66 -4.87 -8.71
C ALA A 130 12.38 -6.18 -8.36
N GLU A 131 12.08 -7.27 -9.07
CA GLU A 131 12.78 -8.55 -8.94
C GLU A 131 14.26 -8.41 -9.32
N GLU A 132 14.56 -7.79 -10.47
CA GLU A 132 15.92 -7.51 -10.94
C GLU A 132 16.73 -6.68 -9.94
N LYS A 133 16.07 -5.74 -9.25
CA LYS A 133 16.69 -4.92 -8.20
C LYS A 133 16.81 -5.62 -6.84
N GLY A 134 16.28 -6.84 -6.72
CA GLY A 134 16.40 -7.66 -5.53
C GLY A 134 15.34 -7.43 -4.46
N CYS A 135 14.18 -6.85 -4.80
CA CYS A 135 13.03 -6.82 -3.90
C CYS A 135 12.60 -8.26 -3.60
N LYS A 136 12.32 -8.57 -2.33
CA LYS A 136 12.11 -9.94 -1.86
C LYS A 136 10.66 -10.37 -1.74
N ALA A 137 9.73 -9.42 -1.68
CA ALA A 137 8.30 -9.70 -1.63
C ALA A 137 7.48 -8.62 -2.34
N LEU A 138 6.28 -8.98 -2.74
CA LEU A 138 5.31 -8.13 -3.42
C LEU A 138 4.02 -8.02 -2.60
N PHE A 139 3.58 -6.80 -2.34
CA PHE A 139 2.37 -6.49 -1.60
C PHE A 139 1.37 -5.82 -2.53
N ILE A 140 0.26 -6.48 -2.81
CA ILE A 140 -0.77 -5.96 -3.70
C ILE A 140 -1.78 -5.15 -2.87
N THR A 141 -1.88 -3.86 -3.15
CA THR A 141 -2.82 -2.97 -2.47
C THR A 141 -4.13 -2.92 -3.25
N ALA A 142 -5.21 -3.46 -2.66
CA ALA A 142 -6.52 -3.62 -3.30
C ALA A 142 -7.65 -2.77 -2.67
N ASP A 143 -7.37 -2.07 -1.57
CA ASP A 143 -8.33 -1.31 -0.76
C ASP A 143 -8.58 0.12 -1.26
N ALA A 144 -7.75 0.65 -2.18
CA ALA A 144 -7.90 2.01 -2.71
C ALA A 144 -8.27 2.12 -4.23
N PRO A 145 -9.35 1.47 -4.73
CA PRO A 145 -9.79 1.66 -6.11
C PRO A 145 -10.40 3.05 -6.40
N PRO A 146 -11.23 3.67 -5.52
CA PRO A 146 -11.57 5.08 -5.60
C PRO A 146 -10.72 5.95 -4.64
N VAL A 147 -10.32 7.14 -5.08
CA VAL A 147 -9.71 8.15 -4.18
C VAL A 147 -10.70 8.48 -3.06
N ALA A 148 -10.34 8.19 -1.82
CA ALA A 148 -11.16 8.49 -0.66
C ALA A 148 -11.39 10.00 -0.48
N LYS A 149 -12.56 10.38 0.04
CA LYS A 149 -12.90 11.79 0.29
C LYS A 149 -12.13 12.31 1.51
N ARG A 150 -10.93 12.84 1.30
CA ARG A 150 -10.17 13.53 2.36
C ARG A 150 -10.62 14.99 2.46
N VAL A 151 -11.55 15.27 3.37
CA VAL A 151 -12.24 16.58 3.46
C VAL A 151 -11.28 17.70 3.87
N ARG A 152 -10.37 17.44 4.83
CA ARG A 152 -9.34 18.42 5.26
C ARG A 152 -8.31 18.74 4.18
N SER A 153 -8.02 17.78 3.29
CA SER A 153 -7.18 18.01 2.11
C SER A 153 -7.90 18.89 1.06
N LYS A 154 -9.23 18.79 0.97
CA LYS A 154 -10.06 19.57 0.03
C LYS A 154 -10.40 20.98 0.51
N HIS A 155 -10.51 21.21 1.82
CA HIS A 155 -10.97 22.49 2.38
C HIS A 155 -10.00 23.66 2.15
N ARG A 156 -8.71 23.39 1.89
CA ARG A 156 -7.71 24.39 1.46
C ARG A 156 -7.39 24.27 -0.02
N ARG A 157 -8.41 24.39 -0.88
CA ARG A 157 -8.24 24.85 -2.27
C ARG A 157 -7.82 26.33 -2.29
N SER A 158 -6.68 26.65 -1.70
CA SER A 158 -5.96 27.89 -1.92
C SER A 158 -4.73 27.56 -2.76
N SER A 159 -4.84 27.85 -4.06
CA SER A 159 -3.73 28.19 -4.96
C SER A 159 -2.53 27.21 -5.01
N GLY A 160 -2.76 25.99 -5.50
CA GLY A 160 -1.65 25.09 -5.79
C GLY A 160 -2.12 23.71 -6.22
N SER A 161 -2.63 23.58 -7.45
CA SER A 161 -2.71 22.26 -8.08
C SER A 161 -1.29 21.68 -8.13
N VAL A 162 -0.98 20.69 -7.29
CA VAL A 162 0.20 19.86 -7.50
C VAL A 162 -0.07 19.06 -8.77
N LYS A 163 0.36 19.63 -9.90
CA LYS A 163 0.37 18.93 -11.18
C LYS A 163 1.39 17.80 -11.05
N ILE A 164 0.92 16.57 -10.90
CA ILE A 164 1.75 15.39 -11.14
C ILE A 164 2.10 15.44 -12.63
N THR A 165 3.29 15.94 -12.96
CA THR A 165 3.74 16.03 -14.35
C THR A 165 3.87 14.62 -14.93
N GLY A 166 3.12 14.33 -15.99
CA GLY A 166 3.30 13.15 -16.83
C GLY A 166 2.36 11.95 -16.61
N ARG A 167 1.39 11.99 -15.70
CA ARG A 167 0.37 10.92 -15.56
C ARG A 167 -1.05 11.48 -15.51
N PRO A 168 -2.05 10.80 -16.11
CA PRO A 168 -3.43 11.26 -16.06
C PRO A 168 -3.90 11.37 -14.60
N PRO A 169 -4.81 12.30 -14.28
CA PRO A 169 -5.30 12.50 -12.93
C PRO A 169 -5.87 11.20 -12.35
N LEU A 170 -5.55 10.88 -11.09
CA LEU A 170 -6.08 9.72 -10.36
C LEU A 170 -7.61 9.60 -10.45
N GLU A 171 -8.33 10.72 -10.55
CA GLU A 171 -9.78 10.78 -10.76
C GLU A 171 -10.27 10.13 -12.08
N ARG A 172 -9.47 10.22 -13.16
CA ARG A 172 -9.76 9.54 -14.44
C ARG A 172 -9.60 8.03 -14.28
N GLN A 173 -8.54 7.61 -13.58
CA GLN A 173 -8.27 6.21 -13.30
C GLN A 173 -9.41 5.57 -12.50
N CYS A 174 -9.93 6.23 -11.46
CA CYS A 174 -11.06 5.72 -10.67
C CYS A 174 -12.39 5.58 -11.45
N LYS A 175 -12.71 6.53 -12.35
CA LYS A 175 -13.91 6.44 -13.21
C LYS A 175 -13.83 5.24 -14.15
N ASP A 176 -12.63 4.96 -14.64
CA ASP A 176 -12.39 3.85 -15.56
C ASP A 176 -12.36 2.49 -14.84
N TYR A 177 -11.91 2.44 -13.58
CA TYR A 177 -12.03 1.24 -12.72
C TYR A 177 -13.49 0.89 -12.41
N ARG A 178 -14.35 1.88 -12.10
CA ARG A 178 -15.79 1.64 -11.93
C ARG A 178 -16.43 1.03 -13.17
N LYS A 179 -16.09 1.53 -14.36
CA LYS A 179 -16.59 0.97 -15.63
C LYS A 179 -16.04 -0.44 -15.89
N ALA A 180 -14.76 -0.70 -15.58
CA ALA A 180 -14.16 -2.01 -15.77
C ALA A 180 -14.72 -3.06 -14.79
N ALA A 181 -14.89 -2.70 -13.52
CA ALA A 181 -15.50 -3.56 -12.50
C ALA A 181 -16.97 -3.85 -12.81
N ALA A 182 -17.73 -2.86 -13.26
CA ALA A 182 -19.12 -3.05 -13.71
C ALA A 182 -19.20 -3.99 -14.93
N ARG A 183 -18.31 -3.84 -15.92
CA ARG A 183 -18.23 -4.75 -17.08
C ARG A 183 -17.86 -6.17 -16.68
N ALA A 184 -16.88 -6.35 -15.80
CA ALA A 184 -16.47 -7.66 -15.30
C ALA A 184 -17.58 -8.34 -14.46
N ALA A 185 -18.37 -7.56 -13.70
CA ALA A 185 -19.53 -8.08 -12.98
C ALA A 185 -20.65 -8.52 -13.94
N VAL A 186 -20.95 -7.74 -14.98
CA VAL A 186 -21.92 -8.11 -16.02
C VAL A 186 -21.47 -9.35 -16.79
N GLN A 187 -20.18 -9.45 -17.12
CA GLN A 187 -19.63 -10.61 -17.83
C GLN A 187 -19.70 -11.89 -16.98
N ARG A 188 -19.42 -11.81 -15.67
CA ARG A 188 -19.60 -12.94 -14.75
C ARG A 188 -21.05 -13.36 -14.57
N LEU A 189 -22.00 -12.41 -14.61
CA LEU A 189 -23.43 -12.72 -14.58
C LEU A 189 -23.89 -13.40 -15.88
N GLN A 190 -23.35 -12.98 -17.02
CA GLN A 190 -23.62 -13.59 -18.32
C GLN A 190 -23.03 -15.01 -18.41
N GLU A 191 -21.78 -15.21 -17.98
CA GLU A 191 -21.10 -16.51 -17.94
C GLU A 191 -21.73 -17.47 -16.91
N GLY A 192 -22.19 -16.96 -15.77
CA GLY A 192 -22.93 -17.73 -14.77
C GLY A 192 -24.32 -18.17 -15.24
N HIS A 193 -24.99 -17.34 -16.05
CA HIS A 193 -26.26 -17.70 -16.68
C HIS A 193 -26.11 -18.81 -17.74
N THR A 194 -25.03 -18.79 -18.54
CA THR A 194 -24.74 -19.88 -19.50
C THR A 194 -24.34 -21.17 -18.80
N LEU A 195 -23.58 -21.12 -17.71
CA LEU A 195 -23.22 -22.30 -16.93
C LEU A 195 -24.44 -22.94 -16.26
N CYS A 196 -25.36 -22.12 -15.72
CA CYS A 196 -26.58 -22.61 -15.07
C CYS A 196 -27.58 -23.24 -16.06
N GLN A 197 -27.57 -22.80 -17.32
CA GLN A 197 -28.43 -23.41 -18.37
C GLN A 197 -27.86 -24.72 -18.90
N SER A 198 -26.53 -24.88 -19.01
CA SER A 198 -25.91 -26.12 -19.48
C SER A 198 -25.98 -27.27 -18.45
N THR A 199 -25.88 -26.96 -17.15
CA THR A 199 -26.03 -27.98 -16.09
C THR A 199 -27.48 -28.44 -15.90
N ARG A 200 -28.47 -27.61 -16.27
CA ARG A 200 -29.89 -27.99 -16.15
C ARG A 200 -30.32 -29.05 -17.18
N SER A 201 -29.71 -29.05 -18.38
CA SER A 201 -30.02 -30.06 -19.40
C SER A 201 -29.32 -31.41 -19.14
N GLN A 202 -28.21 -31.43 -18.39
CA GLN A 202 -27.48 -32.65 -18.07
C GLN A 202 -28.04 -33.40 -16.84
N CYS A 203 -28.68 -32.71 -15.89
CA CYS A 203 -29.17 -33.34 -14.65
C CYS A 203 -30.56 -33.99 -14.72
N TRP A 204 -31.32 -33.85 -15.82
CA TRP A 204 -32.70 -34.39 -15.94
C TRP A 204 -32.89 -35.41 -17.09
N GLY A 205 -31.82 -36.05 -17.54
CA GLY A 205 -31.84 -37.02 -18.65
C GLY A 205 -31.51 -38.47 -18.30
N GLN A 206 -31.46 -38.85 -17.02
CA GLN A 206 -31.30 -40.25 -16.62
C GLN A 206 -32.25 -40.61 -15.48
N LYS A 207 -33.44 -41.09 -15.87
CA LYS A 207 -34.21 -42.12 -15.18
C LYS A 207 -34.92 -42.95 -16.23
#